data_AF-A0A5N4DKX8-F1
#
_entry.id   AF-A0A5N4DKX8-F1
#
_cell.length_a   1.000
_cell.length_b   1.000
_cell.length_c   1.000
_cell.angle_alpha   90.00
_cell.angle_beta   90.00
_cell.angle_gamma   90.00
#
_symmetry.space_group_name_H-M   'P 1'
#
loop_
_entity.id
_entity.type
_entity.pdbx_description
1 polymer ?
#
loop_
_entity_poly.entity_id
_entity_poly.type
_entity_poly.pdbx_seq_one_letter_code
_entity_poly.pdbx_strand_id
1 'polypeptide(L)'
;MRKDLYRRDRERYRSNGVLHILGRNEKIKARPERFQECRDAFDVIFTCEERVYDRVVEDLCAREQDTCQPVHVINVDMKDTLEDATLGALIICELCQRLQQADDVEGSVAEVLLSAEEKTGRSFLHTICFY
;
A
#
# COMPACT_ATOMS: atom_id res chain seq x y z
N MET A 1 -14.54 15.18 8.37
CA MET A 1 -15.12 14.03 7.63
C MET A 1 -16.05 13.17 8.49
N ARG A 2 -15.59 12.45 9.52
CA ARG A 2 -16.46 11.52 10.30
C ARG A 2 -17.67 12.22 10.95
N LYS A 3 -17.43 13.36 11.62
CA LYS A 3 -18.49 14.18 12.23
C LYS A 3 -19.48 14.70 11.17
N ASP A 4 -19.00 15.05 9.99
CA ASP A 4 -19.83 15.58 8.90
C ASP A 4 -20.74 14.51 8.32
N LEU A 5 -20.21 13.31 8.06
CA LEU A 5 -21.02 12.16 7.62
C LEU A 5 -22.03 11.75 8.69
N TYR A 6 -21.62 11.72 9.97
CA TYR A 6 -22.52 11.43 11.08
C TYR A 6 -23.69 12.41 11.15
N ARG A 7 -23.44 13.71 10.93
CA ARG A 7 -24.49 14.74 10.90
C ARG A 7 -25.40 14.63 9.68
N ARG A 8 -24.89 14.17 8.53
CA ARG A 8 -25.66 14.04 7.28
C ARG A 8 -26.63 12.88 7.32
N ASP A 9 -26.14 11.67 7.63
CA ASP A 9 -26.97 10.46 7.65
C ASP A 9 -26.30 9.34 8.45
N ARG A 10 -26.51 9.36 9.76
CA ARG A 10 -25.88 8.41 10.69
C ARG A 10 -26.21 6.96 10.36
N GLU A 11 -27.46 6.64 10.02
CA GLU A 11 -27.91 5.26 9.85
C GLU A 11 -27.29 4.64 8.61
N ARG A 12 -27.32 5.36 7.49
CA ARG A 12 -26.70 4.92 6.24
C ARG A 12 -25.21 4.67 6.40
N TYR A 13 -24.48 5.62 6.99
CA TYR A 13 -23.03 5.54 7.12
C TYR A 13 -22.55 4.61 8.24
N ARG A 14 -23.45 4.22 9.16
CA ARG A 14 -23.21 3.12 10.09
C ARG A 14 -23.43 1.78 9.41
N SER A 15 -24.50 1.65 8.62
CA SER A 15 -24.86 0.42 7.91
C SER A 15 -23.79 0.00 6.90
N ASN A 16 -23.23 0.95 6.14
CA ASN A 16 -22.17 0.65 5.17
C ASN A 16 -20.74 0.60 5.77
N GLY A 17 -20.61 0.74 7.10
CA GLY A 17 -19.32 0.62 7.80
C GLY A 17 -18.37 1.81 7.71
N VAL A 18 -18.66 2.87 6.93
CA VAL A 18 -17.69 3.97 6.73
C VAL A 18 -17.38 4.72 8.03
N LEU A 19 -18.36 4.88 8.93
CA LEU A 19 -18.12 5.51 10.23
C LEU A 19 -17.14 4.69 11.09
N HIS A 20 -17.17 3.37 10.98
CA HIS A 20 -16.23 2.48 11.66
C HIS A 20 -14.83 2.61 11.05
N ILE A 21 -14.71 2.61 9.72
CA ILE A 21 -13.43 2.82 9.00
C ILE A 21 -12.80 4.16 9.41
N LEU A 22 -13.57 5.25 9.37
CA LEU A 22 -13.06 6.57 9.75
C LEU A 22 -12.66 6.62 11.22
N GLY A 23 -13.43 5.98 12.11
CA GLY A 23 -13.08 5.88 13.52
C GLY A 23 -11.81 5.08 13.79
N ARG A 24 -11.52 4.06 12.98
CA ARG A 24 -10.25 3.32 12.99
C ARG A 24 -9.10 4.20 12.51
N ASN A 25 -9.26 4.87 11.36
CA ASN A 25 -8.21 5.69 10.75
C ASN A 25 -7.81 6.87 11.66
N GLU A 26 -8.77 7.52 12.33
CA GLU A 26 -8.51 8.60 13.30
C GLU A 26 -7.60 8.18 14.46
N LYS A 27 -7.55 6.90 14.82
CA LYS A 27 -6.65 6.37 15.87
C LYS A 27 -5.23 6.11 15.36
N ILE A 28 -5.06 5.96 14.04
CA ILE A 28 -3.78 5.63 13.41
C ILE A 28 -3.04 6.92 13.03
N LYS A 29 -3.74 7.87 12.39
CA LYS A 29 -3.17 9.16 11.99
C LYS A 29 -4.21 10.27 11.91
N ALA A 30 -3.74 11.52 11.96
CA ALA A 30 -4.61 12.71 12.02
C ALA A 30 -5.39 12.96 10.72
N ARG A 31 -4.80 12.68 9.55
CA ARG A 31 -5.40 12.93 8.23
C ARG A 31 -4.84 11.98 7.16
N PRO A 32 -5.56 11.76 6.05
CA PRO A 32 -4.97 11.16 4.86
C PRO A 32 -3.87 12.07 4.29
N GLU A 33 -2.93 11.47 3.58
CA GLU A 33 -1.75 12.12 2.99
C GLU A 33 -1.65 11.73 1.52
N ARG A 34 -1.13 12.64 0.71
CA ARG A 34 -0.88 12.40 -0.72
C ARG A 34 0.57 12.00 -0.90
N PHE A 35 0.80 10.90 -1.60
CA PHE A 35 2.15 10.38 -1.83
C PHE A 35 3.06 11.38 -2.57
N GLN A 36 2.50 12.10 -3.55
CA GLN A 36 3.19 13.12 -4.34
C GLN A 36 3.71 14.31 -3.50
N GLU A 37 3.14 14.52 -2.31
CA GLU A 37 3.56 15.57 -1.38
C GLU A 37 4.57 15.05 -0.34
N CYS A 38 4.77 13.72 -0.27
CA CYS A 38 5.70 13.07 0.66
C CYS A 38 7.11 13.00 0.06
N ARG A 39 8.11 13.39 0.86
CA ARG A 39 9.55 13.34 0.51
C ARG A 39 10.33 12.35 1.37
N ASP A 40 9.64 11.54 2.17
CA ASP A 40 10.29 10.50 2.95
C ASP A 40 10.83 9.39 2.04
N ALA A 41 11.96 8.81 2.44
CA ALA A 41 12.55 7.66 1.76
C ALA A 41 12.05 6.36 2.40
N PHE A 42 11.80 5.37 1.56
CA PHE A 42 11.32 4.03 1.92
C PHE A 42 12.11 2.98 1.16
N ASP A 43 12.39 1.84 1.79
CA ASP A 43 13.02 0.69 1.12
C ASP A 43 12.03 -0.03 0.19
N VAL A 44 10.77 -0.11 0.61
CA VAL A 44 9.68 -0.79 -0.12
C VAL A 44 8.39 0.02 -0.05
N ILE A 45 7.72 0.17 -1.18
CA ILE A 45 6.41 0.81 -1.32
C ILE A 45 5.42 -0.23 -1.87
N PHE A 46 4.33 -0.47 -1.13
CA PHE A 46 3.22 -1.30 -1.58
C PHE A 46 2.09 -0.46 -2.15
N THR A 47 1.61 -0.81 -3.34
CA THR A 47 0.40 -0.26 -3.94
C THR A 47 -0.73 -1.29 -3.96
N CYS A 48 -1.96 -0.80 -3.97
CA CYS A 48 -3.16 -1.62 -3.73
C CYS A 48 -3.98 -1.89 -5.00
N GLU A 49 -3.66 -1.21 -6.10
CA GLU A 49 -4.27 -1.37 -7.42
C GLU A 49 -3.28 -0.88 -8.48
N GLU A 50 -3.35 -1.45 -9.68
CA GLU A 50 -2.44 -1.13 -10.80
C GLU A 50 -2.43 0.36 -11.16
N ARG A 51 -3.58 1.03 -11.10
CA ARG A 51 -3.65 2.48 -11.37
C ARG A 51 -2.89 3.33 -10.36
N VAL A 52 -2.81 2.87 -9.11
CA VAL A 52 -2.02 3.55 -8.06
C VAL A 52 -0.54 3.24 -8.25
N TYR A 53 -0.21 2.00 -8.62
CA TYR A 53 1.15 1.61 -9.02
C TYR A 53 1.71 2.52 -10.10
N ASP A 54 0.98 2.67 -11.22
CA ASP A 54 1.41 3.51 -12.35
C ASP A 54 1.66 4.96 -11.90
N ARG A 55 0.78 5.52 -11.07
CA ARG A 55 0.92 6.89 -10.56
C ARG A 55 2.10 7.06 -9.60
N VAL A 56 2.41 6.05 -8.79
CA VAL A 56 3.56 6.08 -7.88
C VAL A 56 4.85 6.00 -8.69
N VAL A 57 4.92 5.10 -9.66
CA VAL A 57 6.09 4.94 -10.53
C VAL A 57 6.31 6.20 -11.38
N GLU A 58 5.26 6.75 -11.99
CA GLU A 58 5.34 7.99 -12.76
C GLU A 58 5.85 9.16 -11.91
N ASP A 59 5.31 9.32 -10.69
CA ASP A 59 5.72 10.39 -9.77
C ASP A 59 7.18 10.23 -9.31
N LEU A 60 7.63 9.01 -8.98
CA LEU A 60 9.01 8.76 -8.61
C LEU A 60 9.97 9.01 -9.78
N CYS A 61 9.61 8.56 -10.99
CA CYS A 61 10.42 8.80 -12.20
C CYS A 61 10.47 10.27 -12.63
N ALA A 62 9.46 11.07 -12.27
CA ALA A 62 9.41 12.50 -12.58
C ALA A 62 10.19 13.36 -11.56
N ARG A 63 10.55 12.82 -10.39
CA ARG A 63 11.36 13.52 -9.39
C ARG A 63 12.83 13.55 -9.83
N GLU A 64 13.54 14.59 -9.45
CA GLU A 64 15.02 14.61 -9.57
C GLU A 64 15.60 13.57 -8.61
N GLN A 65 16.58 12.80 -9.08
CA GLN A 65 17.23 11.75 -8.31
C GLN A 65 18.40 12.38 -7.53
N ASP A 66 18.20 12.58 -6.23
CA ASP A 66 19.17 13.25 -5.37
C ASP A 66 20.18 12.26 -4.75
N THR A 67 19.71 11.08 -4.34
CA THR A 67 20.53 10.09 -3.62
C THR A 67 20.86 8.85 -4.44
N CYS A 68 20.12 8.62 -5.54
CA CYS A 68 20.16 7.40 -6.34
C CYS A 68 19.94 6.13 -5.50
N GLN A 69 19.26 6.25 -4.36
CA GLN A 69 18.94 5.10 -3.51
C GLN A 69 17.76 4.33 -4.12
N PRO A 70 17.85 3.00 -4.27
CA PRO A 70 16.78 2.21 -4.83
C PRO A 70 15.58 2.11 -3.88
N VAL A 71 14.38 2.08 -4.44
CA VAL A 71 13.14 1.75 -3.75
C VAL A 71 12.37 0.72 -4.55
N HIS A 72 11.93 -0.35 -3.89
CA HIS A 72 11.11 -1.39 -4.50
C HIS A 72 9.65 -0.96 -4.48
N VAL A 73 9.01 -0.86 -5.63
CA VAL A 73 7.57 -0.60 -5.75
C VAL A 73 6.88 -1.90 -6.13
N ILE A 74 5.96 -2.37 -5.28
CA ILE A 74 5.28 -3.66 -5.43
C ILE A 74 3.77 -3.45 -5.43
N ASN A 75 3.08 -3.92 -6.47
CA ASN A 75 1.62 -3.88 -6.51
C ASN A 75 1.00 -5.17 -5.99
N VAL A 76 0.10 -5.04 -5.02
CA VAL A 76 -0.77 -6.11 -4.52
C VAL A 76 -2.20 -5.75 -4.90
N ASP A 77 -2.66 -6.26 -6.03
CA ASP A 77 -4.00 -5.92 -6.54
C ASP A 77 -5.09 -6.47 -5.62
N MET A 78 -5.97 -5.58 -5.16
CA MET A 78 -7.11 -5.92 -4.33
C MET A 78 -8.29 -5.00 -4.65
N LYS A 79 -9.52 -5.54 -4.55
CA LYS A 79 -10.72 -4.74 -4.79
C LYS A 79 -10.94 -3.77 -3.62
N ASP A 80 -11.59 -2.65 -3.91
CA ASP A 80 -12.00 -1.66 -2.93
C ASP A 80 -13.23 -2.14 -2.12
N THR A 81 -13.04 -3.23 -1.38
CA THR A 81 -14.00 -3.79 -0.44
C THR A 81 -13.33 -4.04 0.91
N LEU A 82 -14.11 -4.05 1.99
CA LEU A 82 -13.56 -4.27 3.34
C LEU A 82 -12.91 -5.65 3.51
N GLU A 83 -13.50 -6.66 2.89
CA GLU A 83 -13.02 -8.04 2.94
C GLU A 83 -11.70 -8.20 2.19
N ASP A 84 -11.66 -7.75 0.93
CA ASP A 84 -10.44 -7.81 0.13
C ASP A 84 -9.32 -6.92 0.71
N ALA A 85 -9.64 -5.76 1.28
CA ALA A 85 -8.67 -4.92 1.97
C ALA A 85 -8.06 -5.61 3.20
N THR A 86 -8.85 -6.43 3.92
CA THR A 86 -8.36 -7.18 5.08
C THR A 86 -7.45 -8.33 4.62
N LEU A 87 -7.84 -9.06 3.57
CA LEU A 87 -7.01 -10.12 2.99
C LEU A 87 -5.71 -9.56 2.40
N GLY A 88 -5.79 -8.47 1.64
CA GLY A 88 -4.63 -7.79 1.07
C GLY A 88 -3.68 -7.26 2.15
N ALA A 89 -4.21 -6.73 3.26
CA ALA A 89 -3.38 -6.32 4.39
C ALA A 89 -2.61 -7.50 5.03
N LEU A 90 -3.21 -8.70 5.10
CA LEU A 90 -2.52 -9.90 5.58
C LEU A 90 -1.42 -10.34 4.63
N ILE A 91 -1.68 -10.31 3.31
CA ILE A 91 -0.68 -10.63 2.28
C ILE A 91 0.50 -9.66 2.36
N ILE A 92 0.23 -8.34 2.43
CA ILE A 92 1.27 -7.31 2.57
C ILE A 92 2.08 -7.55 3.85
N CYS A 93 1.41 -7.85 4.97
CA CYS A 93 2.09 -8.14 6.24
C CYS A 93 3.03 -9.34 6.13
N GLU A 94 2.59 -10.43 5.50
CA GLU A 94 3.42 -11.61 5.28
C GLU A 94 4.61 -11.32 4.36
N LEU A 95 4.40 -10.58 3.27
CA LEU A 95 5.48 -10.13 2.38
C LEU A 95 6.52 -9.31 3.13
N CYS A 96 6.09 -8.32 3.91
CA CYS A 96 6.99 -7.51 4.75
C CYS A 96 7.80 -8.36 5.72
N GLN A 97 7.17 -9.33 6.39
CA GLN A 97 7.85 -10.22 7.34
C GLN A 97 8.92 -11.07 6.66
N ARG A 98 8.64 -11.59 5.47
CA ARG A 98 9.61 -12.38 4.69
C ARG A 98 10.77 -11.54 4.18
N LEU A 99 10.48 -10.34 3.65
CA LEU A 99 11.52 -9.41 3.22
C LEU A 99 12.41 -8.98 4.39
N GLN A 100 11.84 -8.78 5.57
CA GLN A 100 12.61 -8.44 6.78
C GLN A 100 13.51 -9.58 7.28
N GLN A 101 13.15 -10.84 6.99
CA GLN A 101 13.94 -12.02 7.36
C GLN A 101 15.05 -12.33 6.35
N ALA A 102 15.02 -11.72 5.16
CA ALA A 102 16.06 -11.90 4.16
C ALA A 102 17.31 -11.09 4.53
N ASP A 103 18.48 -11.71 4.44
CA ASP A 103 19.76 -11.04 4.67
C ASP A 103 20.10 -10.03 3.55
N ASP A 104 19.64 -10.30 2.32
CA ASP A 104 19.76 -9.43 1.16
C ASP A 104 18.38 -9.19 0.54
N VAL A 105 17.81 -8.01 0.77
CA VAL A 105 16.49 -7.65 0.25
C VAL A 105 16.51 -7.59 -1.28
N GLU A 106 17.52 -6.96 -1.89
CA GLU A 106 17.59 -6.76 -3.34
C GLU A 106 17.60 -8.10 -4.08
N GLY A 107 18.40 -9.05 -3.61
CA GLY A 107 18.48 -10.41 -4.18
C GLY A 107 17.26 -11.28 -3.90
N SER A 108 16.52 -11.01 -2.82
CA SER A 108 15.44 -11.90 -2.34
C SER A 108 14.03 -11.48 -2.77
N VAL A 109 13.80 -10.23 -3.21
CA VAL A 109 12.45 -9.75 -3.56
C VAL A 109 11.76 -10.65 -4.58
N ALA A 110 12.47 -11.03 -5.65
CA ALA A 110 11.91 -11.87 -6.71
C ALA A 110 11.48 -13.26 -6.19
N GLU A 111 12.29 -13.89 -5.33
CA GLU A 111 11.97 -15.19 -4.73
C GLU A 111 10.79 -15.09 -3.76
N VAL A 112 10.78 -14.05 -2.92
CA VAL A 112 9.70 -13.81 -1.96
C VAL A 112 8.37 -13.60 -2.68
N LEU A 113 8.37 -12.80 -3.75
CA LEU A 113 7.20 -12.57 -4.58
C LEU A 113 6.74 -13.87 -5.25
N LEU A 114 7.62 -14.60 -5.93
CA LEU A 114 7.28 -15.87 -6.58
C LEU A 114 6.65 -16.87 -5.59
N SER A 115 7.24 -17.02 -4.40
CA SER A 115 6.69 -17.90 -3.35
C SER A 115 5.33 -17.44 -2.84
N ALA A 116 5.07 -16.13 -2.83
CA ALA A 116 3.76 -15.59 -2.48
C ALA A 116 2.75 -15.79 -3.62
N GLU A 117 3.16 -15.69 -4.89
CA GLU A 117 2.30 -15.94 -6.05
C GLU A 117 1.81 -17.39 -6.05
N GLU A 118 2.71 -18.34 -5.83
CA GLU A 118 2.38 -19.77 -5.74
C GLU A 118 1.40 -20.08 -4.61
N LYS A 119 1.54 -19.42 -3.46
CA LYS A 119 0.69 -19.66 -2.28
C LYS A 119 -0.66 -18.97 -2.38
N THR A 120 -0.70 -17.75 -2.90
CA THR A 120 -1.92 -16.91 -2.92
C THR A 120 -2.68 -17.02 -4.24
N GLY A 121 -2.05 -17.50 -5.31
CA GLY A 121 -2.60 -17.51 -6.67
C GLY A 121 -2.77 -16.12 -7.27
N ARG A 122 -2.10 -15.10 -6.71
CA ARG A 122 -2.14 -13.71 -7.19
C ARG A 122 -0.83 -13.37 -7.89
N SER A 123 -0.88 -12.45 -8.86
CA SER A 123 0.31 -11.88 -9.48
C SER A 123 0.68 -10.57 -8.82
N PHE A 124 1.99 -10.32 -8.65
CA PHE A 124 2.50 -9.05 -8.14
C PHE A 124 3.28 -8.31 -9.23
N LEU A 125 3.00 -7.01 -9.39
CA LEU A 125 3.87 -6.16 -10.21
C LEU A 125 5.02 -5.68 -9.35
N HIS A 126 6.22 -5.64 -9.91
CA HIS A 126 7.41 -5.17 -9.21
C HIS A 126 8.28 -4.34 -10.15
N THR A 127 8.70 -3.17 -9.68
CA THR A 127 9.74 -2.35 -10.31
C THR A 127 10.63 -1.74 -9.24
N ILE A 128 11.78 -1.23 -9.68
CA ILE A 128 12.71 -0.47 -8.84
C ILE A 128 12.72 0.97 -9.38
N CYS A 129 12.46 1.92 -8.48
CA CYS A 129 12.64 3.34 -8.73
C CYS A 129 13.83 3.85 -7.90
N PHE A 130 14.22 5.11 -8.10
CA PHE A 130 15.35 5.72 -7.40
C PHE A 130 14.94 7.09 -6.85
N TYR A 131 15.36 7.38 -5.61
CA TYR A 131 15.24 8.71 -5.01
C TYR A 131 16.31 9.68 -5.47
#